data_AF-A0A1Q4W3D4-F1
#
_entry.id   AF-A0A1Q4W3D4-F1
#
_cell.length_a   1.000
_cell.length_b   1.000
_cell.length_c   1.000
_cell.angle_alpha   90.00
_cell.angle_beta   90.00
_cell.angle_gamma   90.00
#
_symmetry.space_group_name_H-M   'P 1'
#
loop_
_entity.id
_entity.type
_entity.pdbx_description
1 polymer ?
#
loop_
_entity_poly.entity_id
_entity_poly.type
_entity_poly.pdbx_seq_one_letter_code
_entity_poly.pdbx_strand_id
1 'polypeptide(L)'
;MLRHASRTTAIAAATAVALGLTLTVASAAPATAAAAGTSVQQQSQPDTRTDRADRTDRGDRADRTGGTSRTGGTSRTDVNGRYTAEEIRRFLVSFYGKHGPSAWKRQHQVSAELKKKAAETPGYDLLLCAQNTPRNISVGKVTTAQSARVGWATVTTHWSGGRKEHFTAYVDLDATRPIELLDVACST
;
A
#
# COMPACT_ATOMS: atom_id res chain seq x y z
N MET A 1 -7.99 30.56 -47.79
CA MET A 1 -8.79 29.49 -48.42
C MET A 1 -8.90 28.34 -47.44
N LEU A 2 -10.10 28.16 -46.86
CA LEU A 2 -10.49 27.06 -45.96
C LEU A 2 -10.39 25.72 -46.68
N ARG A 3 -9.99 24.64 -45.98
CA ARG A 3 -10.71 23.34 -45.96
C ARG A 3 -10.45 22.60 -44.65
N HIS A 4 -11.49 22.56 -43.82
CA HIS A 4 -11.65 21.61 -42.72
C HIS A 4 -11.81 20.19 -43.27
N ALA A 5 -11.21 19.20 -42.62
CA ALA A 5 -11.51 17.78 -42.83
C ALA A 5 -12.04 17.19 -41.52
N SER A 6 -13.36 17.14 -41.42
CA SER A 6 -14.13 16.41 -40.43
C SER A 6 -13.96 14.90 -40.62
N ARG A 7 -13.76 14.14 -39.55
CA ARG A 7 -14.00 12.68 -39.54
C ARG A 7 -14.78 12.27 -38.31
N THR A 8 -16.09 12.28 -38.53
CA THR A 8 -17.15 11.36 -38.15
C THR A 8 -16.85 10.30 -37.07
N THR A 9 -17.57 10.48 -35.97
CA THR A 9 -17.88 9.57 -34.87
C THR A 9 -18.56 8.29 -35.36
N ALA A 10 -18.14 7.13 -34.85
CA ALA A 10 -18.95 5.90 -34.85
C ALA A 10 -19.08 5.41 -33.41
N ILE A 11 -20.28 5.51 -32.86
CA ILE A 11 -20.67 5.03 -31.53
C ILE A 11 -21.27 3.64 -31.75
N ALA A 12 -20.57 2.59 -31.33
CA ALA A 12 -21.14 1.25 -31.26
C ALA A 12 -21.71 1.05 -29.85
N ALA A 13 -23.03 1.07 -29.75
CA ALA A 13 -23.77 0.66 -28.57
C ALA A 13 -23.73 -0.89 -28.48
N ALA A 14 -23.23 -1.41 -27.37
CA ALA A 14 -23.32 -2.83 -27.05
C ALA A 14 -24.10 -3.03 -25.75
N THR A 15 -25.25 -3.64 -25.94
CA THR A 15 -26.22 -4.24 -25.02
C THR A 15 -25.65 -4.79 -23.71
N ALA A 16 -26.24 -4.35 -22.59
CA ALA A 16 -26.06 -4.91 -21.25
C ALA A 16 -26.99 -6.11 -21.03
N VAL A 17 -26.44 -7.24 -20.60
CA VAL A 17 -27.20 -8.38 -20.07
C VAL A 17 -27.05 -8.35 -18.54
N ALA A 18 -28.14 -8.01 -17.85
CA ALA A 18 -28.22 -8.04 -16.40
C ALA A 18 -28.62 -9.44 -15.94
N LEU A 19 -27.68 -10.19 -15.37
CA LEU A 19 -27.97 -11.39 -14.58
C LEU A 19 -28.02 -10.98 -13.11
N GLY A 20 -29.24 -10.97 -12.56
CA GLY A 20 -29.50 -10.74 -11.15
C GLY A 20 -28.94 -11.88 -10.31
N LEU A 21 -28.05 -11.54 -9.38
CA LEU A 21 -27.63 -12.42 -8.30
C LEU A 21 -28.03 -11.74 -6.98
N THR A 22 -29.12 -12.23 -6.38
CA THR A 22 -29.59 -11.82 -5.06
C THR A 22 -28.68 -12.44 -3.99
N LEU A 23 -27.78 -11.65 -3.40
CA LEU A 23 -27.06 -12.03 -2.18
C LEU A 23 -27.82 -11.56 -0.94
N THR A 24 -28.23 -12.52 -0.13
CA THR A 24 -28.72 -12.37 1.24
C THR A 24 -27.60 -11.86 2.14
N VAL A 25 -27.75 -10.67 2.72
CA VAL A 25 -26.80 -10.10 3.69
C VAL A 25 -27.23 -10.54 5.08
N ALA A 26 -26.40 -11.37 5.73
CA ALA A 26 -26.52 -11.67 7.16
C ALA A 26 -25.95 -10.49 7.97
N SER A 27 -26.81 -9.83 8.73
CA SER A 27 -26.50 -8.74 9.65
C SER A 27 -25.90 -9.29 10.95
N ALA A 28 -24.61 -9.06 11.17
CA ALA A 28 -23.97 -9.24 12.48
C ALA A 28 -23.97 -7.91 13.23
N ALA A 29 -24.64 -7.89 14.38
CA ALA A 29 -24.80 -6.75 15.27
C ALA A 29 -23.48 -6.31 15.94
N PRO A 30 -23.35 -5.02 16.36
CA PRO A 30 -22.21 -4.56 17.13
C PRO A 30 -22.41 -4.83 18.62
N ALA A 31 -21.43 -5.50 19.25
CA ALA A 31 -21.33 -5.55 20.70
C ALA A 31 -20.72 -4.23 21.21
N THR A 32 -21.55 -3.42 21.86
CA THR A 32 -21.17 -2.30 22.70
C THR A 32 -20.76 -2.83 24.07
N ALA A 33 -19.58 -2.48 24.56
CA ALA A 33 -19.23 -2.61 25.97
C ALA A 33 -18.48 -1.35 26.41
N ALA A 34 -19.12 -0.62 27.31
CA ALA A 34 -18.66 0.60 27.95
C ALA A 34 -18.46 0.37 29.46
N ALA A 35 -17.70 1.29 30.07
CA ALA A 35 -17.55 1.59 31.51
C ALA A 35 -16.64 0.66 32.33
N ALA A 36 -15.50 1.20 32.82
CA ALA A 36 -15.28 1.80 34.15
C ALA A 36 -14.83 0.71 35.15
N GLY A 37 -13.78 0.82 35.97
CA GLY A 37 -13.09 1.94 36.59
C GLY A 37 -12.88 1.51 38.05
N THR A 38 -11.65 1.37 38.54
CA THR A 38 -11.35 1.30 39.99
C THR A 38 -9.91 1.77 40.23
N SER A 39 -9.78 2.54 41.29
CA SER A 39 -8.66 3.42 41.65
C SER A 39 -7.96 2.90 42.92
N VAL A 40 -6.67 3.26 43.09
CA VAL A 40 -5.93 3.46 44.38
C VAL A 40 -5.63 2.15 45.17
N GLN A 41 -4.48 1.82 45.77
CA GLN A 41 -3.36 2.47 46.49
C GLN A 41 -2.21 1.41 46.47
N GLN A 42 -0.89 1.67 46.54
CA GLN A 42 -0.19 2.07 47.77
C GLN A 42 1.33 2.15 47.50
N GLN A 43 1.86 3.37 47.62
CA GLN A 43 3.14 3.82 48.18
C GLN A 43 4.27 2.79 48.41
N SER A 44 5.46 3.10 47.86
CA SER A 44 6.73 3.23 48.61
C SER A 44 7.79 3.93 47.73
N GLN A 45 8.16 5.15 48.11
CA GLN A 45 9.41 5.84 47.74
C GLN A 45 10.40 5.70 48.92
N PRO A 46 11.64 6.23 48.89
CA PRO A 46 12.52 6.63 47.77
C PRO A 46 13.90 5.93 47.88
N ASP A 47 14.83 6.20 46.97
CA ASP A 47 16.21 6.50 47.38
C ASP A 47 17.00 7.18 46.26
N THR A 48 17.35 8.43 46.54
CA THR A 48 18.32 9.25 45.83
C THR A 48 19.73 8.69 46.01
N ARG A 49 20.44 8.43 44.90
CA ARG A 49 21.90 8.55 44.91
C ARG A 49 22.40 9.04 43.56
N THR A 50 22.59 10.35 43.51
CA THR A 50 23.54 10.99 42.62
C THR A 50 24.93 10.45 42.96
N ASP A 51 25.59 9.78 42.03
CA ASP A 51 27.04 9.72 42.04
C ASP A 51 27.58 9.99 40.65
N ARG A 52 28.35 11.07 40.61
CA ARG A 52 28.98 11.73 39.48
C ARG A 52 30.46 11.50 39.69
N ALA A 53 31.10 10.69 38.85
CA ALA A 53 32.49 10.89 38.39
C ALA A 53 33.02 9.68 37.63
N ASP A 54 33.59 9.99 36.46
CA ASP A 54 34.97 9.61 36.10
C ASP A 54 35.29 8.14 35.81
N ARG A 55 35.44 7.83 34.50
CA ARG A 55 36.68 7.24 33.96
C ARG A 55 36.66 7.20 32.44
N THR A 56 37.42 8.12 31.85
CA THR A 56 38.14 7.87 30.60
C THR A 56 39.32 6.94 30.87
N ASP A 57 39.31 5.73 30.32
CA ASP A 57 40.48 4.86 30.10
C ASP A 57 40.03 3.71 29.17
N ARG A 58 40.42 3.69 27.89
CA ARG A 58 41.61 3.03 27.34
C ARG A 58 41.24 1.74 26.60
N GLY A 59 41.49 1.78 25.28
CA GLY A 59 42.25 0.79 24.52
C GLY A 59 41.91 -0.70 24.66
N ASP A 60 41.63 -1.30 23.51
CA ASP A 60 41.96 -2.68 23.18
C ASP A 60 41.22 -3.79 23.97
N ARG A 61 40.09 -4.19 23.40
CA ARG A 61 39.83 -5.63 23.24
C ARG A 61 39.05 -5.92 21.97
N ALA A 62 39.79 -6.37 20.97
CA ALA A 62 39.26 -7.24 19.92
C ALA A 62 38.65 -8.49 20.55
N ASP A 63 37.78 -9.12 19.77
CA ASP A 63 37.11 -10.40 20.03
C ASP A 63 35.82 -10.34 20.86
N ARG A 64 34.76 -9.87 20.19
CA ARG A 64 33.46 -10.53 20.32
C ARG A 64 32.76 -10.52 18.98
N THR A 65 32.93 -11.62 18.26
CA THR A 65 32.09 -12.05 17.15
C THR A 65 30.66 -12.24 17.67
N GLY A 66 29.90 -11.15 17.68
CA GLY A 66 28.49 -11.09 18.05
C GLY A 66 27.91 -9.89 17.31
N GLY A 67 27.10 -10.16 16.29
CA GLY A 67 26.56 -9.16 15.38
C GLY A 67 25.78 -8.09 16.12
N THR A 68 26.42 -6.95 16.37
CA THR A 68 25.74 -5.75 16.83
C THR A 68 25.15 -5.04 15.62
N SER A 69 23.86 -5.26 15.44
CA SER A 69 22.95 -4.56 14.57
C SER A 69 23.32 -3.09 14.39
N ARG A 70 23.76 -2.74 13.17
CA ARG A 70 23.73 -1.37 12.68
C ARG A 70 22.27 -0.93 12.58
N THR A 71 21.87 -0.09 13.52
CA THR A 71 20.96 1.05 13.37
C THR A 71 20.13 1.08 12.08
N GLY A 72 18.85 0.70 12.18
CA GLY A 72 17.76 1.24 11.33
C GLY A 72 17.57 0.68 9.92
N GLY A 73 18.14 -0.47 9.57
CA GLY A 73 17.84 -1.15 8.32
C GLY A 73 16.57 -1.99 8.45
N THR A 74 15.40 -1.48 8.08
CA THR A 74 14.21 -2.34 7.95
C THR A 74 14.46 -3.38 6.86
N SER A 75 14.68 -4.62 7.29
CA SER A 75 14.92 -5.78 6.43
C SER A 75 13.84 -5.80 5.34
N ARG A 76 14.27 -5.73 4.07
CA ARG A 76 13.34 -5.72 2.92
C ARG A 76 12.50 -7.00 2.88
N THR A 77 13.05 -8.07 3.43
CA THR A 77 12.43 -9.38 3.49
C THR A 77 12.24 -9.87 4.91
N ASP A 78 11.22 -10.71 5.11
CA ASP A 78 10.97 -11.45 6.33
C ASP A 78 11.86 -12.70 6.46
N VAL A 79 11.64 -13.46 7.52
CA VAL A 79 12.40 -14.70 7.83
C VAL A 79 12.25 -15.80 6.78
N ASN A 80 11.21 -15.73 5.94
CA ASN A 80 10.95 -16.67 4.86
C ASN A 80 11.47 -16.14 3.51
N GLY A 81 12.23 -15.04 3.52
CA GLY A 81 12.77 -14.43 2.30
C GLY A 81 11.73 -13.74 1.43
N ARG A 82 10.60 -13.28 2.01
CA ARG A 82 9.52 -12.61 1.27
C ARG A 82 9.44 -11.14 1.61
N TYR A 83 8.97 -10.31 0.69
CA TYR A 83 8.86 -8.87 0.96
C TYR A 83 7.99 -8.57 2.18
N THR A 84 8.47 -7.67 3.04
CA THR A 84 7.73 -7.24 4.23
C THR A 84 6.60 -6.28 3.84
N ALA A 85 5.60 -6.13 4.72
CA ALA A 85 4.51 -5.16 4.53
C ALA A 85 5.04 -3.72 4.39
N GLU A 86 6.12 -3.39 5.11
CA GLU A 86 6.79 -2.08 4.99
C GLU A 86 7.42 -1.89 3.61
N GLU A 87 8.13 -2.90 3.10
CA GLU A 87 8.76 -2.81 1.78
C GLU A 87 7.72 -2.64 0.67
N ILE A 88 6.61 -3.39 0.75
CA ILE A 88 5.49 -3.22 -0.20
C ILE A 88 4.89 -1.83 -0.09
N ARG A 89 4.78 -1.27 1.13
CA ARG A 89 4.29 0.09 1.30
C ARG A 89 5.24 1.10 0.66
N ARG A 90 6.55 0.94 0.83
CA ARG A 90 7.56 1.77 0.17
C ARG A 90 7.44 1.68 -1.35
N PHE A 91 7.27 0.47 -1.88
CA PHE A 91 7.00 0.24 -3.29
C PHE A 91 5.76 0.99 -3.75
N LEU A 92 4.59 0.78 -3.12
CA LEU A 92 3.33 1.41 -3.53
C LEU A 92 3.37 2.95 -3.45
N VAL A 93 3.96 3.50 -2.39
CA VAL A 93 4.12 4.96 -2.24
C VAL A 93 5.01 5.51 -3.35
N SER A 94 6.13 4.86 -3.65
CA SER A 94 6.98 5.25 -4.77
C SER A 94 6.22 5.09 -6.10
N PHE A 95 5.60 3.94 -6.30
CA PHE A 95 4.93 3.56 -7.55
C PHE A 95 3.86 4.58 -7.94
N TYR A 96 2.92 4.87 -7.04
CA TYR A 96 1.86 5.83 -7.29
C TYR A 96 2.34 7.29 -7.22
N GLY A 97 3.31 7.60 -6.36
CA GLY A 97 3.73 8.98 -6.14
C GLY A 97 2.55 9.90 -5.84
N LYS A 98 2.60 11.13 -6.36
CA LYS A 98 1.56 12.14 -6.13
C LYS A 98 0.37 12.04 -7.11
N HIS A 99 0.63 11.67 -8.35
CA HIS A 99 -0.35 11.77 -9.46
C HIS A 99 -0.59 10.45 -10.18
N GLY A 100 0.12 9.40 -9.82
CA GLY A 100 0.08 8.10 -10.46
C GLY A 100 1.45 7.65 -10.97
N PRO A 101 1.55 6.39 -11.43
CA PRO A 101 2.80 5.83 -11.91
C PRO A 101 3.26 6.47 -13.21
N SER A 102 4.56 6.74 -13.29
CA SER A 102 5.21 7.22 -14.50
C SER A 102 5.17 6.16 -15.60
N ALA A 103 5.34 6.57 -16.86
CA ALA A 103 5.38 5.64 -17.99
C ALA A 103 6.40 4.51 -17.80
N TRP A 104 7.58 4.81 -17.26
CA TRP A 104 8.60 3.79 -16.97
C TRP A 104 8.10 2.75 -15.96
N LYS A 105 7.43 3.19 -14.88
CA LYS A 105 6.90 2.28 -13.85
C LYS A 105 5.77 1.41 -14.39
N ARG A 106 4.90 1.99 -15.23
CA ARG A 106 3.87 1.23 -15.95
C ARG A 106 4.48 0.14 -16.84
N GLN A 107 5.62 0.42 -17.45
CA GLN A 107 6.30 -0.53 -18.31
C GLN A 107 7.08 -1.62 -17.54
N HIS A 108 7.66 -1.31 -16.37
CA HIS A 108 8.62 -2.20 -15.70
C HIS A 108 8.19 -2.72 -14.33
N GLN A 109 7.11 -2.19 -13.74
CA GLN A 109 6.68 -2.52 -12.37
C GLN A 109 5.20 -2.94 -12.31
N VAL A 110 4.66 -3.34 -13.46
CA VAL A 110 3.29 -3.84 -13.62
C VAL A 110 3.38 -5.20 -14.28
N SER A 111 2.65 -6.17 -13.72
CA SER A 111 2.60 -7.53 -14.23
C SER A 111 2.12 -7.56 -15.69
N ALA A 112 2.54 -8.59 -16.43
CA ALA A 112 2.08 -8.78 -17.81
C ALA A 112 0.55 -8.90 -17.90
N GLU A 113 -0.07 -9.60 -16.95
CA GLU A 113 -1.52 -9.76 -16.90
C GLU A 113 -2.26 -8.43 -16.64
N LEU A 114 -1.77 -7.60 -15.72
CA LEU A 114 -2.40 -6.29 -15.47
C LEU A 114 -2.22 -5.34 -16.65
N LYS A 115 -1.09 -5.40 -17.36
CA LYS A 115 -0.90 -4.66 -18.62
C LYS A 115 -1.91 -5.10 -19.69
N LYS A 116 -2.17 -6.40 -19.80
CA LYS A 116 -3.16 -6.93 -20.73
C LYS A 116 -4.57 -6.41 -20.40
N LYS A 117 -5.00 -6.50 -19.14
CA LYS A 117 -6.28 -5.93 -18.68
C LYS A 117 -6.39 -4.43 -18.99
N ALA A 118 -5.32 -3.68 -18.76
CA ALA A 118 -5.29 -2.24 -19.02
C ALA A 118 -5.43 -1.92 -20.51
N ALA A 119 -4.84 -2.73 -21.40
CA ALA A 119 -5.01 -2.58 -22.84
C ALA A 119 -6.45 -2.87 -23.32
N GLU A 120 -7.16 -3.74 -22.62
CA GLU A 120 -8.57 -4.07 -22.89
C GLU A 120 -9.56 -2.99 -22.40
N THR A 121 -9.09 -1.98 -21.65
CA THR A 121 -9.93 -0.92 -21.07
C THR A 121 -9.53 0.47 -21.61
N PRO A 122 -9.77 0.77 -22.90
CA PRO A 122 -9.36 2.03 -23.48
C PRO A 122 -10.11 3.22 -22.85
N GLY A 123 -9.39 4.32 -22.61
CA GLY A 123 -9.97 5.55 -22.04
C GLY A 123 -10.17 5.53 -20.53
N TYR A 124 -9.83 4.43 -19.84
CA TYR A 124 -9.86 4.33 -18.39
C TYR A 124 -8.54 3.77 -17.87
N ASP A 125 -7.90 4.50 -16.97
CA ASP A 125 -6.65 4.06 -16.37
C ASP A 125 -6.91 3.09 -15.23
N LEU A 126 -6.87 1.79 -15.53
CA LEU A 126 -7.06 0.73 -14.53
C LEU A 126 -6.10 0.84 -13.34
N LEU A 127 -4.90 1.42 -13.51
CA LEU A 127 -3.96 1.54 -12.40
C LEU A 127 -4.40 2.59 -11.37
N LEU A 128 -5.18 3.58 -11.81
CA LEU A 128 -5.71 4.66 -10.98
C LEU A 128 -7.21 4.53 -10.70
N CYS A 129 -7.87 3.55 -11.33
CA CYS A 129 -9.31 3.40 -11.34
C CYS A 129 -10.05 4.69 -11.76
N ALA A 130 -9.51 5.40 -12.75
CA ALA A 130 -10.06 6.69 -13.17
C ALA A 130 -9.73 7.05 -14.62
N GLN A 131 -10.49 7.97 -15.21
CA GLN A 131 -10.21 8.52 -16.55
C GLN A 131 -9.24 9.72 -16.52
N ASN A 132 -9.10 10.37 -15.36
CA ASN A 132 -8.35 11.60 -15.19
C ASN A 132 -7.21 11.43 -14.19
N THR A 133 -6.29 12.39 -14.14
CA THR A 133 -5.17 12.38 -13.19
C THR A 133 -5.58 12.97 -11.83
N PRO A 134 -5.40 12.25 -10.71
CA PRO A 134 -5.71 12.77 -9.38
C PRO A 134 -4.73 13.88 -8.96
N ARG A 135 -5.16 14.70 -7.99
CA ARG A 135 -4.34 15.79 -7.41
C ARG A 135 -3.33 15.28 -6.39
N ASN A 136 -3.71 14.24 -5.67
CA ASN A 136 -2.86 13.55 -4.72
C ASN A 136 -3.27 12.07 -4.63
N ILE A 137 -2.33 11.22 -4.25
CA ILE A 137 -2.59 9.81 -3.93
C ILE A 137 -1.98 9.52 -2.57
N SER A 138 -2.70 8.77 -1.74
CA SER A 138 -2.20 8.25 -0.47
C SER A 138 -2.36 6.73 -0.42
N VAL A 139 -1.37 6.05 0.15
CA VAL A 139 -1.36 4.60 0.33
C VAL A 139 -1.55 4.30 1.81
N GLY A 140 -2.58 3.50 2.10
CA GLY A 140 -2.94 3.06 3.44
C GLY A 140 -1.97 2.04 4.01
N LYS A 141 -2.42 1.37 5.08
CA LYS A 141 -1.69 0.25 5.68
C LYS A 141 -1.66 -0.94 4.72
N VAL A 142 -0.51 -1.59 4.60
CA VAL A 142 -0.36 -2.83 3.84
C VAL A 142 -0.73 -4.02 4.74
N THR A 143 -1.50 -4.95 4.18
CA THR A 143 -1.76 -6.27 4.72
C THR A 143 -1.07 -7.30 3.84
N THR A 144 -0.54 -8.37 4.42
CA THR A 144 0.11 -9.46 3.67
C THR A 144 -0.56 -10.80 3.98
N ALA A 145 -0.79 -11.59 2.94
CA ALA A 145 -1.14 -13.00 3.05
C ALA A 145 0.07 -13.82 2.64
N GLN A 146 0.82 -14.30 3.63
CA GLN A 146 2.02 -15.08 3.39
C GLN A 146 1.69 -16.36 2.60
N SER A 147 0.65 -17.11 2.95
CA SER A 147 0.26 -18.33 2.23
C SER A 147 -0.02 -18.08 0.74
N ALA A 148 -0.59 -16.93 0.39
CA ALA A 148 -0.90 -16.55 -0.99
C ALA A 148 0.26 -15.83 -1.71
N ARG A 149 1.34 -15.48 -0.99
CA ARG A 149 2.46 -14.66 -1.48
C ARG A 149 2.01 -13.31 -2.07
N VAL A 150 0.96 -12.71 -1.50
CA VAL A 150 0.43 -11.40 -1.94
C VAL A 150 0.35 -10.42 -0.78
N GLY A 151 0.71 -9.17 -1.03
CA GLY A 151 0.38 -8.03 -0.17
C GLY A 151 -0.56 -7.06 -0.86
N TRP A 152 -1.40 -6.38 -0.08
CA TRP A 152 -2.32 -5.38 -0.61
C TRP A 152 -2.47 -4.18 0.31
N ALA A 153 -2.82 -3.05 -0.27
CA ALA A 153 -3.20 -1.85 0.47
C ALA A 153 -4.33 -1.11 -0.22
N THR A 154 -5.14 -0.41 0.59
CA THR A 154 -6.07 0.58 0.09
C THR A 154 -5.29 1.81 -0.37
N VAL A 155 -5.52 2.20 -1.62
CA VAL A 155 -5.03 3.45 -2.20
C VAL A 155 -6.19 4.43 -2.24
N THR A 156 -5.93 5.68 -1.86
CA THR A 156 -6.92 6.76 -1.86
C THR A 156 -6.45 7.86 -2.82
N THR A 157 -7.27 8.15 -3.82
CA THR A 157 -7.05 9.26 -4.76
C THR A 157 -7.84 10.47 -4.30
N HIS A 158 -7.25 11.66 -4.47
CA HIS A 158 -7.85 12.93 -4.11
C HIS A 158 -8.06 13.77 -5.37
N TRP A 159 -9.28 14.26 -5.55
CA TRP A 159 -9.72 14.98 -6.74
C TRP A 159 -10.05 16.44 -6.43
N SER A 160 -10.25 17.24 -7.49
CA SER A 160 -10.81 18.59 -7.34
C SER A 160 -12.17 18.55 -6.65
N GLY A 161 -12.49 19.58 -5.87
CA GLY A 161 -13.74 19.63 -5.10
C GLY A 161 -13.75 18.73 -3.86
N GLY A 162 -12.60 18.21 -3.43
CA GLY A 162 -12.47 17.44 -2.18
C GLY A 162 -12.93 15.99 -2.26
N ARG A 163 -13.39 15.52 -3.44
CA ARG A 163 -13.79 14.13 -3.66
C ARG A 163 -12.61 13.18 -3.45
N LYS A 164 -12.88 12.06 -2.80
CA LYS A 164 -11.94 10.96 -2.60
C LYS A 164 -12.52 9.69 -3.21
N GLU A 165 -11.66 8.91 -3.83
CA GLU A 165 -12.00 7.56 -4.31
C GLU A 165 -10.97 6.58 -3.76
N HIS A 166 -11.36 5.31 -3.67
CA HIS A 166 -10.54 4.27 -3.09
C HIS A 166 -10.40 3.11 -4.07
N PHE A 167 -9.31 2.37 -3.98
CA PHE A 167 -9.17 1.09 -4.66
C PHE A 167 -8.13 0.24 -3.93
N THR A 168 -8.04 -1.04 -4.25
CA THR A 168 -7.06 -1.94 -3.64
C THR A 168 -5.99 -2.32 -4.65
N ALA A 169 -4.72 -2.11 -4.28
CA ALA A 169 -3.57 -2.50 -5.08
C ALA A 169 -2.95 -3.80 -4.52
N TYR A 170 -2.70 -4.79 -5.38
CA TYR A 170 -2.13 -6.09 -5.02
C TYR A 170 -0.70 -6.22 -5.57
N VAL A 171 0.21 -6.75 -4.76
CA VAL A 171 1.66 -6.78 -5.03
C VAL A 171 2.21 -8.17 -4.69
N ASP A 172 3.16 -8.66 -5.49
CA ASP A 172 3.85 -9.93 -5.24
C ASP A 172 4.77 -9.81 -4.01
N LEU A 173 4.83 -10.87 -3.20
CA LEU A 173 5.78 -11.00 -2.08
C LEU A 173 7.08 -11.71 -2.48
N ASP A 174 7.19 -12.22 -3.70
CA ASP A 174 8.38 -12.95 -4.17
C ASP A 174 9.61 -12.06 -4.29
N ALA A 175 10.50 -12.14 -3.28
CA ALA A 175 11.74 -11.37 -3.28
C ALA A 175 12.85 -11.93 -4.18
N THR A 176 12.60 -13.03 -4.90
CA THR A 176 13.51 -13.51 -5.94
C THR A 176 13.42 -12.69 -7.23
N ARG A 177 12.38 -11.85 -7.36
CA ARG A 177 12.12 -10.99 -8.51
C ARG A 177 11.89 -9.55 -8.07
N PRO A 178 12.04 -8.55 -8.97
CA PRO A 178 11.63 -7.19 -8.67
C PRO A 178 10.15 -7.11 -8.26
N ILE A 179 9.83 -6.18 -7.35
CA ILE A 179 8.45 -5.96 -6.92
C ILE A 179 7.61 -5.45 -8.10
N GLU A 180 6.48 -6.10 -8.34
CA GLU A 180 5.51 -5.73 -9.37
C GLU A 180 4.11 -5.60 -8.79
N LEU A 181 3.35 -4.65 -9.35
CA LEU A 181 1.91 -4.56 -9.14
C LEU A 181 1.22 -5.68 -9.94
N LEU A 182 0.57 -6.58 -9.21
CA LEU A 182 -0.09 -7.77 -9.76
C LEU A 182 -1.48 -7.46 -10.30
N ASP A 183 -2.28 -6.73 -9.52
CA ASP A 183 -3.67 -6.41 -9.86
C ASP A 183 -4.14 -5.14 -9.15
N VAL A 184 -5.23 -4.56 -9.65
CA VAL A 184 -5.95 -3.46 -9.02
C VAL A 184 -7.43 -3.76 -8.99
N ALA A 185 -8.03 -3.73 -7.81
CA ALA A 185 -9.48 -3.83 -7.65
C ALA A 185 -10.06 -2.43 -7.44
N CYS A 186 -10.70 -1.90 -8.49
CA CYS A 186 -11.47 -0.67 -8.43
C CYS A 186 -12.75 -0.91 -7.62
N SER A 187 -13.00 -0.08 -6.60
CA SER A 187 -14.32 -0.10 -5.95
C SER A 187 -15.34 0.46 -6.93
N THR A 188 -16.47 -0.24 -7.07
CA THR A 188 -17.62 0.16 -7.87
C THR A 188 -18.49 1.16 -7.14
#